data_AF-A0A7V5GT24-F1
#
_entry.id   AF-A0A7V5GT24-F1
#
_cell.length_a   1.000
_cell.length_b   1.000
_cell.length_c   1.000
_cell.angle_alpha   90.00
_cell.angle_beta   90.00
_cell.angle_gamma   90.00
#
_symmetry.space_group_name_H-M   'P 1'
#
loop_
_entity.id
_entity.type
_entity.pdbx_description
1 polymer ?
#
loop_
_entity_poly.entity_id
_entity_poly.type
_entity_poly.pdbx_seq_one_letter_code
_entity_poly.pdbx_strand_id
1 'polypeptide(L)' 'CKRGDDYQCHFVRGSELANTRMENVQEKLLQLSLEEERVQIHEVELSDWDRIPEIINDFVEEINDIGPNPFKDF' A
#
# COMPACT_ATOMS: atom_id res chain seq x y z
N CYS A 1 6.39 0.49 9.71
CA CYS A 1 7.35 1.28 10.49
C CYS A 1 7.48 2.65 9.85
N LYS A 2 7.35 3.70 10.66
CA LYS A 2 7.31 5.10 10.22
C LYS A 2 8.64 5.54 9.59
N ARG A 3 8.58 6.27 8.48
CA ARG A 3 9.73 6.99 7.87
C ARG A 3 9.76 8.46 8.33
N GLY A 4 10.87 9.17 8.06
CA GLY A 4 11.03 10.59 8.42
C GLY A 4 11.74 10.80 9.76
N ASP A 5 11.42 11.88 10.47
CA ASP A 5 12.18 12.34 11.64
C ASP A 5 12.09 11.39 12.84
N ASP A 6 10.95 10.72 13.04
CA ASP A 6 10.77 9.65 14.04
C ASP A 6 11.05 8.28 13.42
N TYR A 7 12.20 8.13 12.78
CA TYR A 7 12.48 6.96 11.95
C TYR A 7 12.43 5.64 12.74
N GLN A 8 11.38 4.83 12.54
CA GLN A 8 11.16 3.57 13.27
C GLN A 8 11.58 2.32 12.47
N CYS A 9 12.23 2.45 11.31
CA CYS A 9 12.63 1.27 10.55
C CYS A 9 13.81 0.56 11.23
N HIS A 10 13.55 -0.67 11.69
CA HIS A 10 14.54 -1.55 12.30
C HIS A 10 15.80 -1.75 11.44
N PHE A 11 15.67 -1.65 10.11
CA PHE A 11 16.75 -1.85 9.15
C PHE A 11 17.26 -0.56 8.49
N VAL A 12 17.12 0.58 9.17
CA VAL A 12 17.70 1.90 8.81
C VAL A 12 17.18 2.54 7.52
N ARG A 13 16.91 1.81 6.43
CA ARG A 13 16.44 2.38 5.15
C ARG A 13 15.33 1.56 4.47
N GLY A 14 14.84 0.52 5.14
CA GLY A 14 13.85 -0.39 4.57
C GLY A 14 12.52 0.30 4.21
N SER A 15 12.03 1.19 5.09
CA SER A 15 10.78 1.93 4.85
C SER A 15 10.90 2.92 3.69
N GLU A 16 12.02 3.65 3.61
CA GLU A 16 12.34 4.55 2.50
C GLU A 16 12.35 3.79 1.16
N LEU A 17 13.09 2.67 1.09
CA LEU A 17 13.20 1.85 -0.11
C LEU A 17 11.85 1.22 -0.51
N ALA A 18 11.03 0.81 0.45
CA ALA A 18 9.71 0.27 0.19
C ALA A 18 8.78 1.33 -0.44
N ASN A 19 8.79 2.56 0.08
CA ASN A 19 7.99 3.65 -0.48
C ASN A 19 8.39 3.98 -1.93
N THR A 20 9.68 4.17 -2.21
CA THR A 20 10.15 4.42 -3.59
C THR A 20 9.78 3.28 -4.54
N ARG A 21 9.83 2.03 -4.06
CA ARG A 21 9.39 0.88 -4.87
C ARG A 21 7.89 0.88 -5.10
N MET A 22 7.10 1.34 -4.12
CA MET A 22 5.66 1.40 -4.26
C MET A 22 5.21 2.47 -5.26
N GLU A 23 5.87 3.63 -5.28
CA GLU A 23 5.67 4.66 -6.30
C GLU A 23 5.89 4.05 -7.71
N ASN A 24 6.98 3.30 -7.90
CA ASN A 24 7.22 2.60 -9.17
C ASN A 24 6.12 1.57 -9.50
N VAL A 25 5.55 0.87 -8.51
CA VAL A 25 4.47 -0.10 -8.73
C VAL A 25 3.19 0.63 -9.17
N GLN A 26 2.85 1.75 -8.54
CA GLN A 26 1.68 2.57 -8.90
C GLN A 26 1.80 3.09 -10.33
N GLU A 27 2.96 3.64 -10.71
CA GLU A 27 3.23 4.04 -12.09
C GLU A 27 3.05 2.88 -13.10
N LYS A 28 3.41 1.66 -12.70
CA LYS A 28 3.23 0.47 -13.54
C LYS A 28 1.77 0.05 -13.65
N LEU A 29 0.96 0.23 -12.61
CA LEU A 29 -0.49 0.00 -12.69
C LEU A 29 -1.12 0.94 -13.74
N LEU A 30 -0.79 2.23 -13.70
CA LEU A 30 -1.25 3.18 -14.72
C LEU A 30 -0.84 2.77 -16.14
N GLN A 31 0.40 2.31 -16.34
CA GLN A 31 0.86 1.82 -17.65
C GLN A 31 0.07 0.62 -18.15
N LEU A 32 -0.47 -0.20 -17.24
CA LEU A 32 -1.34 -1.34 -17.54
C LEU A 32 -2.83 -0.94 -17.62
N SER A 33 -3.14 0.36 -17.54
CA SER A 33 -4.51 0.89 -17.47
C SER A 33 -5.31 0.34 -16.27
N LEU A 34 -4.63 0.19 -15.13
CA LEU A 34 -5.21 -0.19 -13.85
C LEU A 34 -5.21 1.00 -12.89
N GLU A 35 -6.20 1.02 -12.00
CA GLU A 35 -6.33 1.96 -10.89
C GLU A 35 -5.15 1.79 -9.91
N GLU A 36 -4.51 2.89 -9.51
CA GLU A 36 -3.36 2.87 -8.58
C GLU A 36 -3.77 2.40 -7.19
N GLU A 37 -5.04 2.66 -6.84
CA GLU A 37 -5.71 2.29 -5.60
C GLU A 37 -5.72 0.78 -5.35
N ARG A 38 -5.48 -0.03 -6.39
CA ARG A 38 -5.32 -1.49 -6.26
C ARG A 38 -4.14 -1.90 -5.40
N VAL A 39 -3.20 -0.99 -5.12
CA VAL A 39 -2.02 -1.22 -4.29
C VAL A 39 -1.81 -0.04 -3.34
N GLN A 40 -1.87 -0.33 -2.03
CA GLN A 40 -1.68 0.66 -0.97
C GLN A 40 -0.48 0.32 -0.09
N ILE A 41 0.19 1.36 0.39
CA ILE A 41 1.25 1.27 1.41
C ILE A 41 0.83 2.04 2.65
N HIS A 42 0.87 1.37 3.79
CA HIS A 42 0.51 1.94 5.09
C HIS A 42 1.68 1.78 6.06
N GLU A 43 2.04 2.86 6.75
CA GLU A 43 3.04 2.82 7.81
C GLU A 43 2.35 2.69 9.15
N VAL A 44 2.36 1.48 9.71
CA VAL A 44 1.78 1.18 11.02
C VAL A 44 2.90 1.05 12.07
N GLU A 45 2.72 1.70 13.22
CA GLU A 45 3.57 1.55 14.41
C GLU A 45 3.11 0.38 15.27
N LEU A 46 3.98 -0.14 16.14
CA LEU A 46 3.64 -1.27 17.01
C LEU A 46 2.48 -0.92 17.97
N SER A 47 2.37 0.35 18.39
CA SER A 47 1.28 0.85 19.22
C SER A 47 -0.07 0.89 18.52
N ASP A 48 -0.07 0.99 17.19
CA ASP A 48 -1.26 1.31 16.37
C ASP A 48 -1.88 0.04 15.75
N TRP A 49 -1.64 -1.11 16.38
CA TRP A 49 -2.08 -2.42 15.88
C TRP A 49 -3.61 -2.52 15.73
N ASP A 50 -4.34 -1.74 16.52
CA ASP A 50 -5.80 -1.68 16.56
C ASP A 50 -6.41 -1.05 15.30
N ARG A 51 -5.62 -0.29 14.52
CA ARG A 51 -6.04 0.29 13.24
C ARG A 51 -5.95 -0.68 12.06
N ILE A 52 -5.21 -1.78 12.21
CA ILE A 52 -4.99 -2.74 11.11
C ILE A 52 -6.31 -3.31 10.57
N PRO A 53 -7.29 -3.72 11.41
CA PRO A 53 -8.58 -4.19 10.92
C PRO A 53 -9.33 -3.16 10.09
N GLU A 54 -9.32 -1.88 10.49
CA GLU A 54 -9.95 -0.78 9.75
C GLU A 54 -9.29 -0.59 8.39
N ILE A 55 -7.96 -0.49 8.33
CA ILE A 55 -7.19 -0.37 7.08
C ILE A 55 -7.53 -1.51 6.09
N ILE A 56 -7.65 -2.74 6.59
CA ILE A 56 -7.99 -3.89 5.75
C ILE A 56 -9.43 -3.81 5.25
N ASN A 57 -10.38 -3.43 6.11
CA ASN A 57 -11.79 -3.32 5.73
C ASN A 57 -11.98 -2.22 4.68
N ASP A 58 -11.40 -1.04 4.90
CA ASP A 58 -11.46 0.09 3.96
C ASP A 58 -10.89 -0.30 2.59
N PHE A 59 -9.73 -0.98 2.58
CA PHE A 59 -9.13 -1.47 1.34
C PHE A 59 -10.02 -2.50 0.63
N VAL A 60 -10.67 -3.40 1.37
CA VAL A 60 -11.60 -4.38 0.79
C VAL A 60 -12.83 -3.69 0.20
N GLU A 61 -13.39 -2.70 0.88
CA GLU A 61 -14.50 -1.89 0.37
C GLU A 61 -14.11 -1.18 -0.93
N GLU A 62 -12.96 -0.53 -0.96
CA GLU A 62 -12.45 0.16 -2.16
C GLU A 62 -12.20 -0.80 -3.33
N ILE A 63 -11.62 -1.97 -3.08
CA ILE A 63 -11.43 -2.99 -4.12
C ILE A 63 -12.75 -3.55 -4.63
N ASN A 64 -13.77 -3.69 -3.76
CA ASN A 64 -15.10 -4.11 -4.19
C ASN A 64 -15.77 -3.06 -5.09
N ASP A 65 -15.58 -1.77 -4.78
CA ASP A 65 -16.10 -0.65 -5.58
C ASP A 65 -15.40 -0.53 -6.94
N ILE A 66 -14.07 -0.71 -6.98
CA ILE A 66 -13.28 -0.79 -8.21
C ILE A 66 -13.69 -2.02 -9.06
N GLY A 67 -14.02 -3.12 -8.38
CA GLY A 67 -14.40 -4.37 -9.01
C GLY A 67 -13.22 -5.24 -9.47
N PRO A 68 -13.53 -6.37 -10.15
CA PRO A 68 -12.54 -7.39 -10.46
C PRO A 68 -11.40 -6.87 -11.33
N ASN A 69 -10.20 -7.43 -11.14
CA ASN A 69 -9.06 -7.11 -12.00
C ASN A 69 -9.35 -7.59 -13.44
N PRO A 70 -9.23 -6.70 -14.45
CA PRO A 70 -9.54 -7.03 -15.85
C PRO A 70 -8.64 -8.11 -16.45
N PHE A 71 -7.49 -8.41 -15.85
CA PHE A 71 -6.58 -9.47 -16.28
C PHE A 71 -6.86 -10.83 -15.63
N LYS A 72 -7.84 -10.96 -14.73
CA LYS A 72 -8.10 -12.22 -13.99
C LYS A 72 -8.48 -13.40 -14.90
N ASP A 73 -9.13 -13.11 -16.02
CA ASP A 73 -9.67 -14.13 -16.94
C ASP A 73 -8.86 -14.23 -18.26
N PHE A 74 -7.66 -13.63 -18.30
CA PHE A 74 -6.74 -13.66 -19.44
C PHE A 74 -5.49 -14.50 -19.18
#